data_AF-A0A965R267-F1
#
_entry.id   AF-A0A965R267-F1
#
_cell.length_a   1.000
_cell.length_b   1.000
_cell.length_c   1.000
_cell.angle_alpha   90.00
_cell.angle_beta   90.00
_cell.angle_gamma   90.00
#
_symmetry.space_group_name_H-M   'P 1'
#
loop_
_entity.id
_entity.type
_entity.pdbx_description
1 polymer ?
#
loop_
_entity_poly.entity_id
_entity_poly.type
_entity_poly.pdbx_seq_one_letter_code
_entity_poly.pdbx_strand_id
1 'polypeptide(L)'
;MSATLTSLCDRSPTLDAESIVAGLVPPPQFDTASFESYIPDPNFESQSVARDRLEAFAATGGTLKTGLFARSKKDDSVRPGVYLDGGFGVGKTHLLAAAWHASSGRKKFFGTFLQYTSLVGALGFANAVDALRGASLICIDEFELDDPGDTMMMTRMLGELVAGGTRVAATSNTPPHALGEGRFAAADFLREIHALAANFDTLRIDGTDYRKRSIEGEAPARSNENLITAVETARNAGETATLDTFDGLLAHLATVHPSVYPRLIAGVDMIALTDVHVIMNQTDALRLVAFIDRVYDAQIPLLASGVSLSTVFGGDMINGGYRKKYLRCMSRLIALTNMV
;
A
#
# COMPACT_ATOMS: atom_id res chain seq x y z
N MET A 1 39.49 9.11 3.81
CA MET A 1 38.97 7.90 3.14
C MET A 1 37.71 8.35 2.41
N SER A 2 37.67 8.24 1.08
CA SER A 2 36.50 8.65 0.29
C SER A 2 35.31 7.78 0.71
N ALA A 3 34.30 8.39 1.33
CA ALA A 3 33.06 7.71 1.67
C ALA A 3 32.33 7.42 0.35
N THR A 4 32.53 6.21 -0.19
CA THR A 4 31.83 5.64 -1.34
C THR A 4 30.38 6.11 -1.34
N LEU A 5 30.01 6.98 -2.30
CA LEU A 5 28.65 7.49 -2.45
C LEU A 5 27.65 6.33 -2.35
N THR A 6 26.77 6.39 -1.36
CA THR A 6 25.72 5.38 -1.17
C THR A 6 24.61 5.75 -2.15
N SER A 7 24.55 5.12 -3.31
CA SER A 7 23.49 5.34 -4.30
C SER A 7 22.31 4.39 -4.01
N LEU A 8 21.08 4.86 -4.23
CA LEU A 8 19.92 3.97 -4.28
C LEU A 8 20.02 3.03 -5.49
N CYS A 9 20.53 3.53 -6.62
CA CYS A 9 20.68 2.76 -7.86
C CYS A 9 21.64 1.57 -7.73
N ASP A 10 22.59 1.64 -6.79
CA ASP A 10 23.54 0.55 -6.48
C ASP A 10 22.92 -0.54 -5.60
N ARG A 11 21.74 -0.30 -5.01
CA ARG A 11 21.04 -1.27 -4.17
C ARG A 11 20.19 -2.17 -5.04
N SER A 12 20.38 -3.49 -4.93
CA SER A 12 19.54 -4.49 -5.61
C SER A 12 18.96 -5.47 -4.60
N PRO A 13 17.98 -5.06 -3.77
CA PRO A 13 17.41 -5.95 -2.77
C PRO A 13 16.62 -7.05 -3.47
N THR A 14 16.95 -8.31 -3.18
CA THR A 14 16.16 -9.44 -3.65
C THR A 14 14.93 -9.63 -2.76
N LEU A 15 13.81 -9.94 -3.40
CA LEU A 15 12.66 -10.52 -2.72
C LEU A 15 12.76 -12.02 -2.86
N ASP A 16 13.37 -12.68 -1.89
CA ASP A 16 13.10 -14.11 -1.73
C ASP A 16 11.69 -14.28 -1.14
N ALA A 17 11.07 -15.41 -1.44
CA ALA A 17 9.68 -15.65 -1.10
C ALA A 17 9.44 -15.74 0.41
N GLU A 18 10.39 -16.32 1.13
CA GLU A 18 10.32 -16.48 2.59
C GLU A 18 10.30 -15.11 3.27
N SER A 19 11.17 -14.21 2.81
CA SER A 19 11.19 -12.80 3.16
C SER A 19 9.87 -12.06 2.93
N ILE A 20 9.21 -12.27 1.78
CA ILE A 20 7.92 -11.62 1.49
C ILE A 20 6.86 -12.12 2.48
N VAL A 21 6.74 -13.44 2.63
CA VAL A 21 5.74 -14.06 3.51
C VAL A 21 5.96 -13.68 4.97
N ALA A 22 7.21 -13.63 5.43
CA ALA A 22 7.55 -13.18 6.78
C ALA A 22 7.21 -11.70 7.02
N GLY A 23 7.26 -10.88 5.97
CA GLY A 23 6.88 -9.47 5.99
C GLY A 23 5.37 -9.22 5.85
N LEU A 24 4.54 -10.26 5.70
CA LEU A 24 3.08 -10.12 5.67
C LEU A 24 2.51 -9.99 7.09
N VAL A 25 2.93 -8.94 7.78
CA VAL A 25 2.48 -8.52 9.12
C VAL A 25 2.07 -7.04 9.10
N PRO A 26 1.27 -6.56 10.07
CA PRO A 26 0.97 -5.14 10.19
C PRO A 26 2.25 -4.27 10.23
N PRO A 27 2.25 -3.07 9.64
CA PRO A 27 3.37 -2.13 9.76
C PRO A 27 3.61 -1.74 11.23
N PRO A 28 4.86 -1.38 11.62
CA PRO A 28 5.19 -1.08 13.01
C PRO A 28 4.30 -0.04 13.70
N GLN A 29 3.85 0.98 12.97
CA GLN A 29 2.95 2.01 13.53
C GLN A 29 1.57 1.45 13.95
N PHE A 30 1.21 0.23 13.53
CA PHE A 30 -0.03 -0.46 13.88
C PHE A 30 0.21 -1.70 14.75
N ASP A 31 1.40 -1.88 15.33
CA ASP A 31 1.72 -3.02 16.20
C ASP A 31 0.81 -3.11 17.43
N THR A 32 0.35 -1.97 17.92
CA THR A 32 -0.55 -1.86 19.09
C THR A 32 -2.00 -1.55 18.71
N ALA A 33 -2.34 -1.61 17.42
CA ALA A 33 -3.69 -1.33 16.95
C ALA A 33 -4.69 -2.34 17.53
N SER A 34 -5.78 -1.84 18.11
CA SER A 34 -6.86 -2.63 18.67
C SER A 34 -8.20 -1.95 18.40
N PHE A 35 -9.30 -2.68 18.56
CA PHE A 35 -10.63 -2.10 18.44
C PHE A 35 -10.89 -1.04 19.53
N GLU A 36 -10.29 -1.22 20.72
CA GLU A 36 -10.35 -0.27 21.83
C GLU A 36 -9.57 1.03 21.55
N SER A 37 -8.42 0.93 20.85
CA SER A 37 -7.62 2.11 20.50
C SER A 37 -8.15 2.86 19.27
N TYR A 38 -9.15 2.31 18.57
CA TYR A 38 -9.89 3.05 17.54
C TYR A 38 -10.96 3.91 18.21
N ILE A 39 -10.87 5.23 18.01
CA ILE A 39 -11.82 6.21 18.58
C ILE A 39 -12.76 6.67 17.46
N PRO A 40 -14.01 6.19 17.41
CA PRO A 40 -14.98 6.64 16.41
C PRO A 40 -15.36 8.10 16.62
N ASP A 41 -15.55 8.82 15.52
CA ASP A 41 -16.17 10.15 15.55
C ASP A 41 -17.65 10.04 15.91
N PRO A 42 -18.14 10.76 16.94
CA PRO A 42 -19.56 10.75 17.28
C PRO A 42 -20.46 11.29 16.15
N ASN A 43 -19.91 12.05 15.20
CA ASN A 43 -20.66 12.57 14.04
C ASN A 43 -20.81 11.54 12.91
N PHE A 44 -20.07 10.43 12.96
CA PHE A 44 -20.07 9.41 11.91
C PHE A 44 -20.36 8.03 12.51
N GLU A 45 -21.65 7.74 12.73
CA GLU A 45 -22.11 6.45 13.28
C GLU A 45 -21.55 5.23 12.52
N SER A 46 -21.30 5.38 11.22
CA SER A 46 -20.72 4.34 10.38
C SER A 46 -19.37 3.83 10.88
N GLN A 47 -18.57 4.66 11.57
CA GLN A 47 -17.30 4.25 12.17
C GLN A 47 -17.49 3.25 13.32
N SER A 48 -18.41 3.52 14.24
CA SER A 48 -18.73 2.63 15.36
C SER A 48 -19.32 1.31 14.87
N VAL A 49 -20.25 1.38 13.91
CA VAL A 49 -20.87 0.20 13.29
C VAL A 49 -19.83 -0.68 12.58
N ALA A 50 -18.92 -0.06 11.82
CA ALA A 50 -17.87 -0.80 11.13
C ALA A 50 -16.89 -1.45 12.11
N ARG A 51 -16.49 -0.75 13.18
CA ARG A 51 -15.65 -1.29 14.26
C ARG A 51 -16.30 -2.54 14.87
N ASP A 52 -17.54 -2.43 15.34
CA ASP A 52 -18.22 -3.50 16.08
C ASP A 52 -18.45 -4.74 15.19
N ARG A 53 -18.81 -4.53 13.92
CA ARG A 53 -18.97 -5.63 12.96
C ARG A 53 -17.65 -6.31 12.63
N LEU A 54 -16.58 -5.54 12.44
CA LEU A 54 -15.27 -6.09 12.16
C LEU A 54 -14.68 -6.82 13.37
N GLU A 55 -14.96 -6.36 14.59
CA GLU A 55 -14.62 -7.05 15.82
C GLU A 55 -15.33 -8.40 15.93
N ALA A 56 -16.65 -8.41 15.70
CA ALA A 56 -17.42 -9.66 15.65
C ALA A 56 -16.90 -10.63 14.58
N PHE A 57 -16.50 -10.10 13.42
CA PHE A 57 -15.83 -10.87 12.38
C PHE A 57 -14.49 -11.44 12.88
N ALA A 58 -13.61 -10.63 13.47
CA ALA A 58 -12.31 -11.11 13.96
C ALA A 58 -12.47 -12.20 15.05
N ALA A 59 -13.48 -12.05 15.92
CA ALA A 59 -13.79 -12.96 17.01
C ALA A 59 -14.30 -14.33 16.57
N THR A 60 -14.88 -14.46 15.37
CA THR A 60 -15.40 -15.75 14.83
C THR A 60 -14.30 -16.75 14.43
N GLY A 61 -13.09 -16.64 15.01
CA GLY A 61 -11.84 -17.28 14.62
C GLY A 61 -11.94 -18.77 14.29
N GLY A 62 -11.34 -19.16 13.17
CA GLY A 62 -11.26 -20.53 12.67
C GLY A 62 -11.38 -20.61 11.15
N THR A 63 -10.76 -21.61 10.51
CA THR A 63 -11.10 -21.96 9.14
C THR A 63 -12.55 -22.42 9.08
N LEU A 64 -13.31 -21.99 8.06
CA LEU A 64 -14.68 -22.47 7.84
C LEU A 64 -14.64 -24.00 7.71
N LYS A 65 -15.08 -24.73 8.74
CA LYS A 65 -15.06 -26.19 8.75
C LYS A 65 -16.06 -26.73 7.74
N THR A 66 -15.58 -27.21 6.59
CA THR A 66 -16.34 -28.02 5.64
C THR A 66 -16.45 -29.47 6.14
N GLY A 67 -17.20 -29.69 7.22
CA GLY A 67 -17.42 -31.03 7.78
C GLY A 67 -18.60 -31.76 7.14
N LEU A 68 -18.38 -32.98 6.64
CA LEU A 68 -19.36 -33.90 6.01
C LEU A 68 -20.55 -34.34 6.91
N PHE A 69 -20.67 -33.82 8.13
CA PHE A 69 -21.79 -34.11 9.05
C PHE A 69 -22.37 -32.89 9.78
N ALA A 70 -22.04 -31.66 9.37
CA ALA A 70 -22.63 -30.46 9.95
C ALA A 70 -23.84 -30.00 9.13
N ARG A 71 -25.01 -30.63 9.36
CA ARG A 71 -26.30 -30.09 8.92
C ARG A 71 -26.76 -29.00 9.91
N SER A 72 -25.93 -27.99 10.15
CA SER A 72 -26.45 -26.72 10.68
C SER A 72 -26.97 -25.93 9.49
N LYS A 73 -28.11 -25.24 9.67
CA LYS A 73 -28.59 -24.25 8.71
C LYS A 73 -27.38 -23.43 8.23
N LYS A 74 -27.11 -23.47 6.93
CA LYS A 74 -26.21 -22.53 6.28
C LYS A 74 -26.83 -21.17 6.57
N ASP A 75 -26.32 -20.47 7.57
CA ASP A 75 -26.71 -19.10 7.79
C ASP A 75 -26.04 -18.36 6.63
N ASP A 76 -26.82 -18.13 5.56
CA ASP A 76 -26.40 -17.41 4.35
C ASP A 76 -25.97 -15.95 4.65
N SER A 77 -25.94 -15.54 5.93
CA SER A 77 -25.65 -14.18 6.38
C SER A 77 -24.16 -13.89 6.64
N VAL A 78 -23.31 -14.88 6.94
CA VAL A 78 -21.88 -14.60 7.25
C VAL A 78 -21.02 -14.78 6.01
N ARG A 79 -20.75 -13.67 5.32
CA ARG A 79 -19.82 -13.64 4.19
C ARG A 79 -18.39 -13.98 4.66
N PRO A 80 -17.62 -14.72 3.85
CA PRO A 80 -16.26 -15.14 4.24
C PRO A 80 -15.27 -13.98 4.36
N GLY A 81 -15.61 -12.80 3.84
CA GLY A 81 -14.81 -11.60 4.04
C GLY A 81 -15.57 -10.34 4.42
N VAL A 82 -14.81 -9.34 4.86
CA VAL A 82 -15.26 -7.98 5.16
C VAL A 82 -14.45 -6.98 4.33
N TYR A 83 -15.11 -5.97 3.77
CA TYR A 83 -14.50 -4.93 2.95
C TYR A 83 -14.80 -3.56 3.56
N LEU A 84 -13.76 -2.87 4.02
CA LEU A 84 -13.86 -1.52 4.58
C LEU A 84 -13.72 -0.50 3.44
N ASP A 85 -14.82 0.20 3.14
CA ASP A 85 -14.87 1.28 2.16
C ASP A 85 -14.95 2.64 2.87
N GLY A 86 -14.16 3.62 2.46
CA GLY A 86 -14.22 4.95 3.07
C GLY A 86 -13.15 5.91 2.57
N GLY A 87 -13.28 7.18 2.94
CA GLY A 87 -12.32 8.23 2.56
C GLY A 87 -10.92 8.07 3.18
N PHE A 88 -10.01 8.96 2.81
CA PHE A 88 -8.68 9.01 3.43
C PHE A 88 -8.79 9.36 4.92
N GLY A 89 -7.93 8.76 5.74
CA GLY A 89 -7.75 9.18 7.14
C GLY A 89 -8.81 8.71 8.13
N VAL A 90 -9.86 8.02 7.69
CA VAL A 90 -10.94 7.53 8.56
C VAL A 90 -10.56 6.29 9.41
N GLY A 91 -9.29 5.87 9.37
CA GLY A 91 -8.73 4.80 10.19
C GLY A 91 -9.00 3.36 9.72
N LYS A 92 -9.25 3.15 8.42
CA LYS A 92 -9.44 1.80 7.84
C LYS A 92 -8.29 0.83 8.13
N THR A 93 -7.05 1.26 7.91
CA THR A 93 -5.85 0.45 8.15
C THR A 93 -5.71 0.08 9.64
N HIS A 94 -6.06 1.00 10.54
CA HIS A 94 -6.08 0.73 11.98
C HIS A 94 -7.06 -0.39 12.32
N LEU A 95 -8.30 -0.29 11.84
CA LEU A 95 -9.32 -1.33 12.04
C LEU A 95 -8.91 -2.67 11.43
N LEU A 96 -8.31 -2.67 10.24
CA LEU A 96 -7.80 -3.89 9.60
C LEU A 96 -6.68 -4.55 10.44
N ALA A 97 -5.76 -3.76 10.98
CA ALA A 97 -4.69 -4.25 11.85
C ALA A 97 -5.26 -4.78 13.18
N ALA A 98 -6.23 -4.08 13.78
CA ALA A 98 -6.95 -4.55 14.97
C ALA A 98 -7.61 -5.92 14.74
N ALA A 99 -8.25 -6.12 13.59
CA ALA A 99 -8.84 -7.41 13.21
C ALA A 99 -7.78 -8.52 13.08
N TRP A 100 -6.62 -8.19 12.50
CA TRP A 100 -5.49 -9.12 12.42
C TRP A 100 -5.00 -9.51 13.82
N HIS A 101 -4.80 -8.54 14.71
CA HIS A 101 -4.34 -8.77 16.09
C HIS A 101 -5.33 -9.62 16.90
N ALA A 102 -6.63 -9.29 16.83
CA ALA A 102 -7.70 -9.98 17.56
C ALA A 102 -7.99 -11.40 17.05
N SER A 103 -7.62 -11.73 15.81
CA SER A 103 -7.84 -13.06 15.26
C SER A 103 -6.98 -14.13 15.96
N SER A 104 -7.63 -15.21 16.40
CA SER A 104 -7.03 -16.30 17.19
C SER A 104 -6.29 -17.38 16.39
N GLY A 105 -6.33 -17.32 15.05
CA GLY A 105 -5.68 -18.33 14.23
C GLY A 105 -4.16 -18.11 14.11
N ARG A 106 -3.40 -19.22 14.08
CA ARG A 106 -1.92 -19.17 14.09
C ARG A 106 -1.31 -18.66 12.79
N LYS A 107 -1.95 -18.92 11.65
CA LYS A 107 -1.47 -18.49 10.33
C LYS A 107 -2.37 -17.37 9.84
N LYS A 108 -1.92 -16.14 10.02
CA LYS A 108 -2.61 -14.92 9.61
C LYS A 108 -1.64 -14.00 8.88
N PHE A 109 -2.12 -13.32 7.86
CA PHE A 109 -1.30 -12.46 7.01
C PHE A 109 -1.90 -11.07 6.92
N PHE A 110 -1.04 -10.06 6.92
CA PHE A 110 -1.41 -8.67 6.68
C PHE A 110 -0.47 -8.12 5.63
N GLY A 111 -0.98 -7.52 4.57
CA GLY A 111 -0.13 -6.89 3.58
C GLY A 111 -0.92 -5.92 2.73
N THR A 112 -0.20 -5.05 2.04
CA THR A 112 -0.79 -4.22 0.99
C THR A 112 -1.14 -5.08 -0.23
N PHE A 113 -2.10 -4.64 -1.04
CA PHE A 113 -2.41 -5.27 -2.33
C PHE A 113 -1.14 -5.53 -3.16
N LEU A 114 -0.25 -4.55 -3.21
CA LEU A 114 1.03 -4.64 -3.90
C LEU A 114 1.92 -5.76 -3.35
N GLN A 115 1.99 -5.98 -2.03
CA GLN A 115 2.79 -7.07 -1.48
C GLN A 115 2.26 -8.45 -1.90
N TYR A 116 0.94 -8.61 -1.99
CA TYR A 116 0.34 -9.85 -2.48
C TYR A 116 0.58 -10.07 -3.97
N THR A 117 0.44 -9.02 -4.81
CA THR A 117 0.74 -9.18 -6.25
C THR A 117 2.21 -9.51 -6.47
N SER A 118 3.08 -8.94 -5.66
CA SER A 118 4.52 -9.19 -5.68
C SER A 118 4.90 -10.59 -5.22
N LEU A 119 4.19 -11.15 -4.24
CA LEU A 119 4.36 -12.54 -3.85
C LEU A 119 4.13 -13.46 -5.05
N VAL A 120 3.06 -13.22 -5.81
CA VAL A 120 2.78 -14.01 -7.01
C VAL A 120 3.81 -13.75 -8.11
N GLY A 121 4.25 -12.51 -8.30
CA GLY A 121 5.33 -12.19 -9.24
C GLY A 121 6.63 -12.93 -8.91
N ALA A 122 6.97 -13.05 -7.62
CA ALA A 122 8.20 -13.71 -7.17
C ALA A 122 8.11 -15.25 -7.17
N LEU A 123 6.96 -15.81 -6.78
CA LEU A 123 6.78 -17.26 -6.61
C LEU A 123 6.13 -17.96 -7.79
N GLY A 124 5.44 -17.21 -8.65
CA GLY A 124 4.38 -17.75 -9.50
C GLY A 124 3.10 -18.05 -8.71
N PHE A 125 1.99 -18.12 -9.45
CA PHE A 125 0.65 -18.22 -8.87
C PHE A 125 0.45 -19.41 -7.92
N ALA A 126 0.80 -20.62 -8.35
CA ALA A 126 0.57 -21.83 -7.57
C ALA A 126 1.33 -21.81 -6.23
N ASN A 127 2.61 -21.45 -6.27
CA ASN A 127 3.46 -21.39 -5.08
C ASN A 127 3.01 -20.28 -4.12
N ALA A 128 2.52 -19.15 -4.62
CA ALA A 128 1.97 -18.08 -3.78
C ALA A 128 0.68 -18.51 -3.06
N VAL A 129 -0.23 -19.21 -3.75
CA VAL A 129 -1.42 -19.81 -3.11
C VAL A 129 -1.00 -20.80 -2.03
N ASP A 130 -0.02 -21.67 -2.31
CA ASP A 130 0.48 -22.65 -1.35
C ASP A 130 1.16 -22.02 -0.13
N ALA A 131 1.91 -20.94 -0.33
CA ALA A 131 2.52 -20.17 0.77
C ALA A 131 1.46 -19.63 1.74
N LEU A 132 0.31 -19.17 1.21
CA LEU A 132 -0.80 -18.61 1.99
C LEU A 132 -1.80 -19.67 2.48
N ARG A 133 -1.74 -20.90 1.95
CA ARG A 133 -2.71 -21.97 2.24
C ARG A 133 -2.82 -22.26 3.74
N GLY A 134 -4.06 -22.48 4.19
CA GLY A 134 -4.37 -22.76 5.59
C GLY A 134 -4.36 -21.53 6.50
N ALA A 135 -4.26 -20.32 5.93
CA ALA A 135 -4.46 -19.10 6.68
C ALA A 135 -5.88 -19.04 7.27
N SER A 136 -6.00 -18.62 8.52
CA SER A 136 -7.30 -18.33 9.13
C SER A 136 -7.84 -16.97 8.70
N LEU A 137 -6.95 -16.01 8.45
CA LEU A 137 -7.26 -14.64 8.07
C LEU A 137 -6.18 -14.07 7.14
N ILE A 138 -6.61 -13.43 6.07
CA ILE A 138 -5.77 -12.62 5.18
C ILE A 138 -6.34 -11.20 5.19
N CYS A 139 -5.52 -10.25 5.65
CA CYS A 139 -5.80 -8.83 5.63
C CYS A 139 -5.08 -8.20 4.43
N ILE A 140 -5.84 -7.48 3.60
CA ILE A 140 -5.33 -6.75 2.44
C ILE A 140 -5.59 -5.26 2.59
N ASP A 141 -4.53 -4.49 2.84
CA ASP A 141 -4.62 -3.03 2.89
C ASP A 141 -4.48 -2.42 1.48
N GLU A 142 -5.10 -1.26 1.26
CA GLU A 142 -5.06 -0.53 -0.01
C GLU A 142 -5.43 -1.43 -1.22
N PHE A 143 -6.56 -2.13 -1.14
CA PHE A 143 -7.08 -2.97 -2.21
C PHE A 143 -7.45 -2.12 -3.43
N GLU A 144 -6.61 -2.16 -4.46
CA GLU A 144 -6.76 -1.37 -5.69
C GLU A 144 -6.83 -2.30 -6.91
N LEU A 145 -7.90 -2.20 -7.70
CA LEU A 145 -8.07 -2.94 -8.96
C LEU A 145 -7.86 -2.00 -10.14
N ASP A 146 -6.64 -1.48 -10.27
CA ASP A 146 -6.27 -0.55 -11.34
C ASP A 146 -5.80 -1.28 -12.62
N ASP A 147 -5.20 -2.46 -12.49
CA ASP A 147 -4.70 -3.28 -13.60
C ASP A 147 -5.53 -4.57 -13.78
N PRO A 148 -5.95 -4.91 -15.01
CA PRO A 148 -6.70 -6.14 -15.29
C PRO A 148 -5.97 -7.44 -14.91
N GLY A 149 -4.67 -7.52 -15.14
CA GLY A 149 -3.86 -8.71 -14.83
C GLY A 149 -3.79 -8.96 -13.34
N ASP A 150 -3.48 -7.91 -12.57
CA ASP A 150 -3.49 -7.97 -11.10
C ASP A 150 -4.88 -8.31 -10.56
N THR A 151 -5.93 -7.75 -11.17
CA THR A 151 -7.32 -8.03 -10.79
C THR A 151 -7.70 -9.49 -10.96
N MET A 152 -7.41 -10.07 -12.13
CA MET A 152 -7.68 -11.49 -12.40
C MET A 152 -6.91 -12.38 -11.44
N MET A 153 -5.62 -12.06 -11.25
CA MET A 153 -4.73 -12.83 -10.39
C MET A 153 -5.23 -12.82 -8.93
N MET A 154 -5.54 -11.65 -8.39
CA MET A 154 -5.97 -11.50 -7.00
C MET A 154 -7.36 -12.10 -6.78
N THR A 155 -8.29 -11.92 -7.71
CA THR A 155 -9.62 -12.54 -7.63
C THR A 155 -9.52 -14.06 -7.58
N ARG A 156 -8.69 -14.65 -8.44
CA ARG A 156 -8.47 -16.10 -8.46
C ARG A 156 -7.80 -16.60 -7.18
N MET A 157 -6.73 -15.94 -6.74
CA MET A 157 -6.00 -16.32 -5.52
C MET A 157 -6.91 -16.29 -4.29
N LEU A 158 -7.69 -15.22 -4.13
CA LEU A 158 -8.65 -15.09 -3.03
C LEU A 158 -9.77 -16.13 -3.11
N GLY A 159 -10.28 -16.41 -4.31
CA GLY A 159 -11.26 -17.48 -4.52
C GLY A 159 -10.75 -18.85 -4.07
N GLU A 160 -9.51 -19.21 -4.43
CA GLU A 160 -8.90 -20.48 -4.03
C GLU A 160 -8.66 -20.56 -2.51
N LEU A 161 -8.21 -19.46 -1.89
CA LEU A 161 -7.96 -19.41 -0.44
C LEU A 161 -9.26 -19.44 0.37
N VAL A 162 -10.29 -18.72 -0.07
CA VAL A 162 -11.63 -18.72 0.55
C VAL A 162 -12.30 -20.09 0.44
N ALA A 163 -12.17 -20.76 -0.72
CA ALA A 163 -12.65 -22.14 -0.89
C ALA A 163 -11.95 -23.12 0.08
N GLY A 164 -10.70 -22.84 0.45
CA GLY A 164 -9.94 -23.54 1.48
C GLY A 164 -10.32 -23.16 2.93
N GLY A 165 -11.31 -22.30 3.13
CA GLY A 165 -11.80 -21.86 4.43
C GLY A 165 -11.10 -20.63 5.01
N THR A 166 -10.23 -19.97 4.22
CA THR A 166 -9.57 -18.72 4.62
C THR A 166 -10.59 -17.57 4.65
N ARG A 167 -10.53 -16.74 5.69
CA ARG A 167 -11.33 -15.51 5.77
C ARG A 167 -10.52 -14.32 5.28
N VAL A 168 -11.18 -13.31 4.71
CA VAL A 168 -10.48 -12.17 4.10
C VAL A 168 -11.01 -10.85 4.64
N ALA A 169 -10.14 -9.94 5.04
CA ALA A 169 -10.51 -8.56 5.34
C ALA A 169 -9.75 -7.63 4.40
N ALA A 170 -10.41 -6.62 3.82
CA ALA A 170 -9.77 -5.70 2.89
C ALA A 170 -10.15 -4.24 3.19
N THR A 171 -9.29 -3.29 2.83
CA THR A 171 -9.59 -1.84 2.87
C THR A 171 -9.47 -1.24 1.48
N SER A 172 -10.27 -0.22 1.19
CA SER A 172 -10.17 0.54 -0.07
C SER A 172 -10.75 1.95 0.08
N ASN A 173 -10.35 2.83 -0.83
CA ASN A 173 -10.96 4.16 -1.01
C ASN A 173 -12.04 4.19 -2.09
N THR A 174 -12.28 3.05 -2.74
CA THR A 174 -13.23 2.87 -3.83
C THR A 174 -14.19 1.74 -3.45
N PRO A 175 -15.51 1.95 -3.50
CA PRO A 175 -16.45 0.89 -3.18
C PRO A 175 -16.34 -0.27 -4.19
N PRO A 176 -16.68 -1.52 -3.81
CA PRO A 176 -16.48 -2.68 -4.67
C PRO A 176 -17.12 -2.59 -6.07
N HIS A 177 -18.27 -1.91 -6.18
CA HIS A 177 -18.99 -1.74 -7.45
C HIS A 177 -18.38 -0.67 -8.37
N ALA A 178 -17.54 0.23 -7.82
CA ALA A 178 -16.83 1.26 -8.57
C ALA A 178 -15.38 0.85 -8.87
N LEU A 179 -14.97 -0.37 -8.50
CA LEU A 179 -13.66 -0.90 -8.86
C LEU A 179 -13.56 -1.00 -10.39
N GLY A 180 -12.47 -0.47 -10.95
CA GLY A 180 -12.26 -0.38 -12.40
C GLY A 180 -12.93 0.82 -13.09
N GLU A 181 -13.76 1.63 -12.42
CA GLU A 181 -14.36 2.82 -13.06
C GLU A 181 -13.28 3.79 -13.56
N GLY A 182 -13.36 4.16 -14.84
CA GLY A 182 -12.38 5.05 -15.48
C GLY A 182 -11.05 4.40 -15.87
N ARG A 183 -10.99 3.06 -15.92
CA ARG A 183 -9.82 2.28 -16.39
C ARG A 183 -10.13 1.52 -17.68
N PHE A 184 -9.09 1.28 -18.48
CA PHE A 184 -9.20 0.55 -19.76
C PHE A 184 -9.74 -0.88 -19.50
N ALA A 185 -10.71 -1.33 -20.31
CA ALA A 185 -11.28 -2.68 -20.27
C ALA A 185 -12.03 -3.11 -18.99
N ALA A 186 -12.39 -2.20 -18.08
CA ALA A 186 -13.13 -2.55 -16.85
C ALA A 186 -14.41 -3.38 -17.09
N ALA A 187 -15.10 -3.14 -18.21
CA ALA A 187 -16.29 -3.88 -18.64
C ALA A 187 -16.01 -5.39 -18.81
N ASP A 188 -14.81 -5.77 -19.26
CA ASP A 188 -14.42 -7.16 -19.51
C ASP A 188 -14.17 -7.94 -18.21
N PHE A 189 -14.04 -7.24 -17.08
CA PHE A 189 -13.71 -7.81 -15.77
C PHE A 189 -14.78 -7.58 -14.71
N LEU A 190 -15.90 -6.94 -15.07
CA LEU A 190 -17.02 -6.69 -14.15
C LEU A 190 -17.52 -7.98 -13.51
N ARG A 191 -17.54 -9.09 -14.25
CA ARG A 191 -17.99 -10.38 -13.73
C ARG A 191 -17.10 -10.86 -12.58
N GLU A 192 -15.78 -10.75 -12.74
CA GLU A 192 -14.78 -11.16 -11.76
C GLU A 192 -14.82 -10.24 -10.54
N ILE A 193 -14.94 -8.92 -10.75
CA ILE A 193 -15.11 -7.93 -9.67
C ILE A 193 -16.38 -8.23 -8.87
N HIS A 194 -17.50 -8.53 -9.54
CA HIS A 194 -18.75 -8.90 -8.88
C HIS A 194 -18.63 -10.22 -8.11
N ALA A 195 -17.97 -11.22 -8.70
CA ALA A 195 -17.74 -12.52 -8.05
C ALA A 195 -16.86 -12.36 -6.79
N LEU A 196 -15.85 -11.48 -6.85
CA LEU A 196 -15.04 -11.13 -5.70
C LEU A 196 -15.88 -10.40 -4.64
N ALA A 197 -16.60 -9.36 -5.04
CA ALA A 197 -17.43 -8.55 -4.14
C ALA A 197 -18.52 -9.37 -3.43
N ALA A 198 -19.04 -10.42 -4.06
CA ALA A 198 -20.00 -11.33 -3.45
C ALA A 198 -19.47 -12.05 -2.20
N ASN A 199 -18.14 -12.19 -2.06
CA ASN A 199 -17.49 -12.80 -0.90
C ASN A 199 -17.35 -11.84 0.29
N PHE A 200 -17.64 -10.54 0.12
CA PHE A 200 -17.37 -9.51 1.13
C PHE A 200 -18.65 -8.88 1.69
N ASP A 201 -18.77 -8.75 3.01
CA ASP A 201 -19.68 -7.77 3.61
C ASP A 201 -19.02 -6.39 3.56
N THR A 202 -19.67 -5.42 2.91
CA THR A 202 -19.08 -4.09 2.71
C THR A 202 -19.50 -3.18 3.87
N LEU A 203 -18.52 -2.71 4.63
CA LEU A 203 -18.71 -1.78 5.73
C LEU A 203 -18.17 -0.42 5.32
N ARG A 204 -19.07 0.55 5.22
CA ARG A 204 -18.72 1.93 4.91
C ARG A 204 -18.22 2.65 6.17
N ILE A 205 -17.18 3.44 6.02
CA ILE A 205 -16.57 4.25 7.08
C ILE A 205 -16.51 5.70 6.57
N ASP A 206 -17.51 6.48 6.95
CA ASP A 206 -17.53 7.91 6.65
C ASP A 206 -16.67 8.67 7.67
N GLY A 207 -16.16 9.84 7.27
CA GLY A 207 -15.36 10.67 8.14
C GLY A 207 -14.59 11.73 7.40
N THR A 208 -14.02 12.65 8.18
CA THR A 208 -13.03 13.60 7.68
C THR A 208 -11.63 13.00 7.79
N ASP A 209 -10.72 13.42 6.91
CA ASP A 209 -9.33 12.97 6.96
C ASP A 209 -8.64 13.64 8.17
N TYR A 210 -8.42 12.88 9.24
CA TYR A 210 -7.70 13.35 10.44
C TYR A 210 -6.24 13.72 10.15
N ARG A 211 -5.68 13.29 9.02
CA ARG A 211 -4.31 13.62 8.59
C ARG A 211 -4.22 14.95 7.84
N LYS A 212 -5.29 15.74 7.76
CA LYS A 212 -5.25 17.08 7.14
C LYS A 212 -4.32 18.02 7.90
N ARG A 213 -3.02 17.88 7.64
CA ARG A 213 -2.13 19.03 7.48
C ARG A 213 -2.42 19.56 6.08
N SER A 214 -3.10 20.70 6.00
CA SER A 214 -3.07 21.54 4.81
C SER A 214 -1.62 21.96 4.61
N ILE A 215 -0.91 21.29 3.71
CA ILE A 215 0.40 21.76 3.27
C ILE A 215 0.17 22.43 1.91
N GLU A 216 -0.32 23.66 1.99
CA GLU A 216 0.04 24.67 1.00
C GLU A 216 1.54 24.93 1.19
N GLY A 217 2.34 24.75 0.14
CA GLY A 217 3.79 24.90 0.24
C GLY A 217 4.51 24.60 -1.06
N GLU A 218 5.74 25.07 -1.15
CA GLU A 218 6.65 24.75 -2.25
C GLU A 218 7.61 23.63 -1.82
N ALA A 219 8.10 22.86 -2.79
CA ALA A 219 9.17 21.91 -2.62
C ALA A 219 10.45 22.52 -3.22
N PRO A 220 11.19 23.35 -2.46
CA PRO A 220 12.22 24.20 -3.02
C PRO A 220 13.34 23.36 -3.64
N ALA A 221 13.62 23.61 -4.92
CA ALA A 221 14.79 23.05 -5.59
C ALA A 221 16.06 23.78 -5.12
N ARG A 222 17.10 23.02 -4.81
CA ARG A 222 18.44 23.52 -4.45
C ARG A 222 19.34 23.55 -5.69
N SER A 223 20.48 24.24 -5.62
CA SER A 223 21.55 24.03 -6.61
C SER A 223 22.19 22.65 -6.39
N ASN A 224 22.78 22.08 -7.45
CA ASN A 224 23.53 20.81 -7.34
C ASN A 224 24.63 20.90 -6.27
N GLU A 225 25.33 22.03 -6.20
CA GLU A 225 26.39 22.28 -5.20
C GLU A 225 25.87 22.25 -3.76
N ASN A 226 24.76 22.94 -3.48
CA ASN A 226 24.15 22.93 -2.15
C ASN A 226 23.59 21.56 -1.78
N LEU A 227 23.07 20.82 -2.77
CA LEU A 227 22.57 19.47 -2.58
C LEU A 227 23.70 18.50 -2.20
N ILE A 228 24.80 18.51 -2.95
CA ILE A 228 26.00 17.70 -2.68
C ILE A 228 26.56 18.04 -1.30
N THR A 229 26.68 19.34 -0.97
CA THR A 229 27.17 19.79 0.34
C THR A 229 26.30 19.28 1.49
N ALA A 230 24.97 19.31 1.33
CA ALA A 230 24.05 18.79 2.34
C ALA A 230 24.20 17.28 2.55
N VAL A 231 24.33 16.51 1.46
CA VAL A 231 24.60 15.07 1.51
C VAL A 231 25.93 14.79 2.22
N GLU A 232 27.01 15.47 1.84
CA GLU A 232 28.31 15.28 2.50
C GLU A 232 28.25 15.62 4.00
N THR A 233 27.50 16.66 4.37
CA THR A 233 27.31 17.04 5.78
C THR A 233 26.59 15.95 6.57
N ALA A 234 25.47 15.43 6.07
CA ALA A 234 24.72 14.33 6.70
C ALA A 234 25.60 13.08 6.87
N ARG A 235 26.38 12.73 5.84
CA ARG A 235 27.27 11.55 5.87
C ARG A 235 28.41 11.72 6.87
N ASN A 236 28.96 12.92 6.99
CA ASN A 236 29.96 13.23 8.01
C ASN A 236 29.38 13.15 9.43
N ALA A 237 28.07 13.34 9.60
CA ALA A 237 27.35 13.11 10.85
C ALA A 237 27.02 11.63 11.12
N GLY A 238 27.35 10.72 10.19
CA GLY A 238 27.10 9.28 10.32
C GLY A 238 25.78 8.81 9.72
N GLU A 239 25.04 9.68 9.04
CA GLU A 239 23.78 9.34 8.38
C GLU A 239 24.01 8.64 7.03
N THR A 240 23.10 7.73 6.69
CA THR A 240 23.03 7.09 5.38
C THR A 240 22.26 7.97 4.41
N ALA A 241 22.90 9.03 3.92
CA ALA A 241 22.36 9.89 2.87
C ALA A 241 22.74 9.39 1.46
N THR A 242 21.74 9.27 0.58
CA THR A 242 21.95 8.88 -0.82
C THR A 242 21.98 10.07 -1.77
N LEU A 243 22.68 9.93 -2.89
CA LEU A 243 22.72 10.91 -3.97
C LEU A 243 22.63 10.18 -5.31
N ASP A 244 21.56 10.44 -6.04
CA ASP A 244 21.24 9.78 -7.31
C ASP A 244 20.79 10.84 -8.33
N THR A 245 21.03 10.61 -9.63
CA THR A 245 20.40 11.42 -10.67
C THR A 245 18.94 11.05 -10.79
N PHE A 246 18.08 11.99 -11.15
CA PHE A 246 16.65 11.71 -11.31
C PHE A 246 16.39 10.64 -12.37
N ASP A 247 17.04 10.74 -13.53
CA ASP A 247 16.99 9.72 -14.58
C ASP A 247 17.52 8.36 -14.11
N GLY A 248 18.59 8.36 -13.30
CA GLY A 248 19.16 7.13 -12.73
C GLY A 248 18.15 6.42 -11.82
N LEU A 249 17.48 7.16 -10.94
CA LEU A 249 16.41 6.62 -10.10
C LEU A 249 15.28 6.06 -10.97
N LEU A 250 14.76 6.82 -11.93
CA LEU A 250 13.65 6.37 -12.78
C LEU A 250 14.01 5.09 -13.56
N ALA A 251 15.21 5.03 -14.12
CA ALA A 251 15.72 3.84 -14.80
C ALA A 251 15.83 2.65 -13.84
N HIS A 252 16.33 2.87 -12.62
CA HIS A 252 16.43 1.82 -11.61
C HIS A 252 15.04 1.29 -11.22
N LEU A 253 14.09 2.17 -10.89
CA LEU A 253 12.71 1.81 -10.57
C LEU A 253 12.01 1.06 -11.71
N ALA A 254 12.40 1.28 -12.97
CA ALA A 254 11.87 0.52 -14.10
C ALA A 254 12.31 -0.96 -14.10
N THR A 255 13.40 -1.31 -13.41
CA THR A 255 13.96 -2.67 -13.34
C THR A 255 13.51 -3.47 -12.14
N VAL A 256 12.96 -2.82 -11.11
CA VAL A 256 12.56 -3.47 -9.86
C VAL A 256 11.06 -3.37 -9.64
N HIS A 257 10.47 -4.43 -9.10
CA HIS A 257 9.05 -4.42 -8.77
C HIS A 257 8.79 -3.48 -7.57
N PRO A 258 7.67 -2.72 -7.52
CA PRO A 258 7.42 -1.76 -6.44
C PRO A 258 7.38 -2.33 -5.02
N SER A 259 7.20 -3.63 -4.83
CA SER A 259 7.36 -4.30 -3.52
C SER A 259 8.76 -4.29 -2.95
N VAL A 260 9.78 -4.07 -3.79
CA VAL A 260 11.17 -4.02 -3.37
C VAL A 260 11.47 -2.69 -2.67
N TYR A 261 10.68 -1.64 -2.93
CA TYR A 261 10.96 -0.27 -2.49
C TYR A 261 11.17 -0.13 -0.98
N PRO A 262 10.39 -0.77 -0.07
CA PRO A 262 10.68 -0.72 1.37
C PRO A 262 12.08 -1.23 1.74
N ARG A 263 12.59 -2.24 1.02
CA ARG A 263 13.95 -2.77 1.21
C ARG A 263 15.00 -1.88 0.56
N LEU A 264 14.65 -1.27 -0.58
CA LEU A 264 15.52 -0.32 -1.28
C LEU A 264 15.90 0.85 -0.36
N ILE A 265 14.92 1.37 0.36
CA ILE A 265 15.08 2.51 1.28
C ILE A 265 15.42 2.11 2.72
N ALA A 266 15.58 0.81 3.02
CA ALA A 266 15.86 0.36 4.38
C ALA A 266 17.20 0.92 4.88
N GLY A 267 17.18 1.52 6.08
CA GLY A 267 18.35 2.16 6.68
C GLY A 267 18.86 3.38 5.90
N VAL A 268 18.03 4.02 5.08
CA VAL A 268 18.34 5.31 4.46
C VAL A 268 17.79 6.42 5.35
N ASP A 269 18.64 7.39 5.68
CA ASP A 269 18.29 8.51 6.55
C ASP A 269 17.93 9.76 5.75
N MET A 270 18.42 9.89 4.51
CA MET A 270 18.11 11.01 3.61
C MET A 270 18.27 10.59 2.14
N ILE A 271 17.42 11.10 1.26
CA ILE A 271 17.53 10.91 -0.19
C ILE A 271 17.79 12.27 -0.87
N ALA A 272 18.77 12.33 -1.77
CA ALA A 272 19.02 13.49 -2.61
C ALA A 272 18.96 13.13 -4.11
N LEU A 273 18.21 13.91 -4.89
CA LEU A 273 18.03 13.73 -6.33
C LEU A 273 18.57 14.91 -7.12
N THR A 274 19.54 14.68 -8.01
CA THR A 274 20.02 15.73 -8.92
C THR A 274 19.20 15.79 -10.19
N ASP A 275 19.14 16.99 -10.77
CA ASP A 275 18.67 17.23 -12.14
C ASP A 275 17.23 16.77 -12.37
N VAL A 276 16.36 16.98 -11.37
CA VAL A 276 14.94 16.66 -11.49
C VAL A 276 14.35 17.47 -12.65
N HIS A 277 13.60 16.78 -13.49
CA HIS A 277 12.86 17.38 -14.59
C HIS A 277 11.42 16.88 -14.59
N VAL A 278 10.58 17.53 -15.38
CA VAL A 278 9.19 17.14 -15.54
C VAL A 278 9.12 15.76 -16.19
N ILE A 279 8.38 14.83 -15.57
CA ILE A 279 8.11 13.51 -16.13
C ILE A 279 7.02 13.66 -17.19
N MET A 280 7.21 12.99 -18.33
CA MET A 280 6.25 12.96 -19.45
C MET A 280 5.66 11.55 -19.68
N ASN A 281 6.26 10.51 -19.11
CA ASN A 281 5.84 9.12 -19.25
C ASN A 281 4.97 8.70 -18.05
N GLN A 282 3.75 8.23 -18.32
CA GLN A 282 2.81 7.82 -17.28
C GLN A 282 3.33 6.63 -16.43
N THR A 283 4.00 5.66 -17.04
CA THR A 283 4.52 4.48 -16.34
C THR A 283 5.61 4.87 -15.34
N ASP A 284 6.52 5.76 -15.74
CA ASP A 284 7.57 6.25 -14.85
C ASP A 284 7.01 7.14 -13.74
N ALA A 285 6.00 7.95 -14.06
CA ALA A 285 5.27 8.74 -13.07
C ALA A 285 4.62 7.84 -12.01
N LEU A 286 3.95 6.76 -12.40
CA LEU A 286 3.31 5.83 -11.47
C LEU A 286 4.33 5.05 -10.61
N ARG A 287 5.49 4.68 -11.18
CA ARG A 287 6.59 4.08 -10.42
C ARG A 287 7.15 5.04 -9.37
N LEU A 288 7.34 6.31 -9.74
CA LEU A 288 7.77 7.35 -8.80
C LEU A 288 6.74 7.55 -7.70
N VAL A 289 5.44 7.60 -8.02
CA VAL A 289 4.36 7.68 -7.02
C VAL A 289 4.49 6.53 -6.01
N ALA A 290 4.58 5.28 -6.48
CA ALA A 290 4.70 4.13 -5.60
C ALA A 290 5.98 4.16 -4.74
N PHE A 291 7.08 4.69 -5.27
CA PHE A 291 8.33 4.87 -4.53
C PHE A 291 8.21 5.92 -3.44
N ILE A 292 7.70 7.12 -3.79
CA ILE A 292 7.52 8.23 -2.85
C ILE A 292 6.54 7.89 -1.74
N ASP A 293 5.53 7.06 -2.03
CA ASP A 293 4.63 6.55 -1.01
C ASP A 293 5.40 5.81 0.10
N ARG A 294 6.38 4.98 -0.26
CA ARG A 294 7.23 4.26 0.70
C ARG A 294 8.22 5.18 1.42
N VAL A 295 8.81 6.13 0.71
CA VAL A 295 9.69 7.16 1.31
C VAL A 295 8.93 7.99 2.35
N TYR A 296 7.69 8.38 2.02
CA TYR A 296 6.81 9.11 2.93
C TYR A 296 6.39 8.27 4.13
N ASP A 297 5.99 7.02 3.92
CA ASP A 297 5.61 6.12 5.02
C ASP A 297 6.79 5.90 6.00
N ALA A 298 8.03 5.86 5.48
CA ALA A 298 9.26 5.76 6.26
C ALA A 298 9.75 7.11 6.85
N GLN A 299 9.08 8.23 6.54
CA GLN A 299 9.46 9.59 6.96
C GLN A 299 10.92 9.97 6.61
N ILE A 300 11.40 9.53 5.45
CA ILE A 300 12.77 9.82 4.99
C ILE A 300 12.79 11.18 4.28
N PRO A 301 13.54 12.18 4.77
CA PRO A 301 13.65 13.47 4.13
C PRO A 301 14.21 13.39 2.70
N LEU A 302 13.68 14.25 1.82
CA LEU A 302 14.02 14.27 0.41
C LEU A 302 14.54 15.64 -0.01
N LEU A 303 15.69 15.69 -0.65
CA LEU A 303 16.26 16.90 -1.24
C LEU A 303 16.36 16.76 -2.75
N ALA A 304 16.19 17.87 -3.47
CA ALA A 304 16.28 17.85 -4.92
C ALA A 304 16.87 19.13 -5.51
N SER A 305 17.44 19.00 -6.71
CA SER A 305 17.78 20.11 -7.60
C SER A 305 17.05 19.98 -8.94
N GLY A 306 17.12 21.01 -9.78
CA GLY A 306 16.40 21.05 -11.05
C GLY A 306 15.04 21.72 -10.92
N VAL A 307 13.99 21.15 -11.49
CA VAL A 307 12.61 21.65 -11.32
C VAL A 307 12.10 21.34 -9.92
N SER A 308 11.18 22.16 -9.43
CA SER A 308 10.49 21.88 -8.17
C SER A 308 9.81 20.51 -8.22
N LEU A 309 9.95 19.74 -7.13
CA LEU A 309 9.20 18.48 -6.98
C LEU A 309 7.68 18.71 -6.89
N SER A 310 7.24 19.93 -6.58
CA SER A 310 5.83 20.33 -6.66
C SER A 310 5.31 20.48 -8.10
N THR A 311 6.18 20.43 -9.11
CA THR A 311 5.79 20.51 -10.53
C THR A 311 6.35 19.35 -11.35
N VAL A 312 6.71 18.23 -10.70
CA VAL A 312 7.38 17.09 -11.34
C VAL A 312 6.48 16.32 -12.33
N PHE A 313 5.16 16.34 -12.14
CA PHE A 313 4.20 15.69 -13.04
C PHE A 313 3.73 16.66 -14.11
N GLY A 314 4.10 16.42 -15.37
CA GLY A 314 3.80 17.30 -16.50
C GLY A 314 2.59 16.93 -17.35
N GLY A 315 2.28 17.84 -18.30
CA GLY A 315 1.34 17.60 -19.39
C GLY A 315 -0.09 17.29 -18.94
N ASP A 316 -0.77 16.46 -19.72
CA ASP A 316 -2.15 16.04 -19.45
C ASP A 316 -2.29 15.01 -18.33
N MET A 317 -1.19 14.59 -17.68
CA MET A 317 -1.24 13.59 -16.60
C MET A 317 -2.09 14.07 -15.41
N ILE A 318 -2.04 15.37 -15.10
CA ILE A 318 -2.87 15.97 -14.04
C ILE A 318 -4.36 16.04 -14.47
N ASN A 319 -4.66 15.95 -15.76
CA ASN A 319 -6.01 15.91 -16.30
C ASN A 319 -6.50 14.47 -16.58
N GLY A 320 -5.65 13.46 -16.40
CA GLY A 320 -5.94 12.06 -16.69
C GLY A 320 -6.53 11.26 -15.51
N GLY A 321 -6.77 9.97 -15.75
CA GLY A 321 -7.40 9.06 -14.79
C GLY A 321 -6.64 8.84 -13.47
N TYR A 322 -5.34 9.18 -13.42
CA TYR A 322 -4.48 9.05 -12.24
C TYR A 322 -4.26 10.37 -11.48
N ARG A 323 -4.99 11.44 -11.83
CA ARG A 323 -4.90 12.77 -11.20
C ARG A 323 -4.77 12.74 -9.67
N LYS A 324 -5.63 11.97 -8.99
CA LYS A 324 -5.63 11.87 -7.52
C LYS A 324 -4.31 11.32 -6.98
N LYS A 325 -3.69 10.36 -7.67
CA LYS A 325 -2.39 9.76 -7.29
C LYS A 325 -1.26 10.79 -7.42
N TYR A 326 -1.21 11.55 -8.51
CA TYR A 326 -0.20 12.58 -8.72
C TYR A 326 -0.30 13.71 -7.70
N LEU A 327 -1.51 14.22 -7.43
CA LEU A 327 -1.72 15.27 -6.43
C LEU A 327 -1.35 14.80 -5.01
N ARG A 328 -1.68 13.55 -4.65
CA ARG A 328 -1.26 12.93 -3.38
C ARG A 328 0.27 12.83 -3.30
N CYS A 329 0.92 12.37 -4.36
CA CYS A 329 2.37 12.28 -4.42
C CYS A 329 3.04 13.65 -4.30
N MET A 330 2.54 14.68 -4.98
CA MET A 330 3.05 16.05 -4.85
C MET A 330 2.96 16.57 -3.41
N SER A 331 1.83 16.33 -2.73
CA SER A 331 1.67 16.70 -1.32
C SER A 331 2.69 15.99 -0.42
N ARG A 332 2.96 14.69 -0.68
CA ARG A 332 4.00 13.92 0.02
C ARG A 332 5.40 14.46 -0.26
N LEU A 333 5.71 14.77 -1.52
CA LEU A 333 7.00 15.36 -1.91
C LEU A 333 7.24 16.68 -1.17
N ILE A 334 6.26 17.59 -1.14
CA ILE A 334 6.34 18.86 -0.41
C ILE A 334 6.59 18.60 1.08
N ALA A 335 5.89 17.64 1.68
CA ALA A 335 6.10 17.29 3.08
C ALA A 335 7.52 16.79 3.34
N LEU A 336 8.03 15.87 2.52
CA LEU A 336 9.37 15.27 2.66
C LEU A 336 10.48 16.30 2.45
N THR A 337 10.30 17.28 1.55
CA THR A 337 11.29 18.35 1.32
C THR A 337 11.36 19.37 2.44
N ASN A 338 10.30 19.49 3.24
CA ASN A 338 10.23 20.41 4.37
C ASN A 338 10.60 19.74 5.71
N MET A 339 11.07 18.48 5.69
CA MET A 339 11.60 17.78 6.87
C MET A 339 13.06 18.14 7.19
N VAL A 340 13.77 18.78 6.24
CA VAL A 340 15.21 19.13 6.32
C VAL A 340 15.42 20.58 6.69
#